data_AF-A0A6C0BS81-F1
#
_entry.id   AF-A0A6C0BS81-F1
#
_cell.length_a   1.000
_cell.length_b   1.000
_cell.length_c   1.000
_cell.angle_alpha   90.00
_cell.angle_beta   90.00
_cell.angle_gamma   90.00
#
_symmetry.space_group_name_H-M   'P 1'
#
loop_
_entity.id
_entity.type
_entity.pdbx_description
1 polymer ?
#
loop_
_entity_poly.entity_id
_entity_poly.type
_entity_poly.pdbx_seq_one_letter_code
_entity_poly.pdbx_strand_id
1 'polypeptide(L)'
;MPCSRCGQVGHNVRTCNVVQNGQPNDQPNEQPNERRIRRGLPINDQPNEQPNEQPNEQPNEQPNEQPNEEDNLITILLVESELRYLIMNNMLDNVDNDKIKFYESFLNIKYKETNLINLNKSKRIKIFMMNGNININDNIIENIYVGILEPRTLCKLRTFTGYKYLLFDDYSDIPDEIFIDENLEDKIVINNIKDENLEISVPSSKNLSNENESLFSILKLNYLIQQMIRLGAMNDDNYSCILDLHKDIKIPNHNDLDLEAAGLPNEIFTNN
;
A
#
# COMPACT_ATOMS: atom_id res chain seq x y z
N MET A 1 -25.18 -19.02 6.15
CA MET A 1 -26.27 -19.75 6.84
C MET A 1 -26.93 -18.81 7.84
N PRO A 2 -28.27 -18.68 7.86
CA PRO A 2 -28.97 -17.86 8.84
C PRO A 2 -28.87 -18.44 10.25
N CYS A 3 -28.82 -17.57 11.26
CA CYS A 3 -28.82 -17.94 12.67
C CYS A 3 -30.08 -18.74 13.01
N SER A 4 -29.92 -19.93 13.59
CA SER A 4 -31.03 -20.84 13.88
C SER A 4 -31.96 -20.38 15.01
N ARG A 5 -31.62 -19.28 15.72
CA ARG A 5 -32.45 -18.72 16.80
C ARG A 5 -33.29 -17.53 16.39
N CYS A 6 -32.75 -16.62 15.57
CA CYS A 6 -33.47 -15.41 15.13
C CYS A 6 -33.69 -15.33 13.61
N GLY A 7 -33.14 -16.27 12.83
CA GLY A 7 -33.28 -16.34 11.38
C GLY A 7 -32.42 -15.35 10.58
N GLN A 8 -31.70 -14.43 11.21
CA GLN A 8 -30.89 -13.42 10.52
C GLN A 8 -29.50 -13.96 10.13
N VAL A 9 -28.98 -13.50 8.99
CA VAL A 9 -27.64 -13.85 8.47
C VAL A 9 -26.58 -12.87 9.00
N GLY A 10 -25.33 -13.34 9.15
CA GLY A 10 -24.20 -12.49 9.55
C GLY A 10 -23.69 -12.70 10.99
N HIS A 11 -24.32 -13.56 11.78
CA HIS A 11 -23.85 -13.95 13.12
C HIS A 11 -24.18 -15.42 13.42
N ASN A 12 -23.58 -15.98 14.49
CA ASN A 12 -23.89 -17.34 14.97
C ASN A 12 -24.68 -17.28 16.28
N VAL A 13 -25.21 -18.41 16.75
CA VAL A 13 -26.10 -18.45 17.94
C VAL A 13 -25.41 -17.91 19.21
N ARG A 14 -24.07 -18.00 19.33
CA ARG A 14 -23.31 -17.46 20.47
C ARG A 14 -23.24 -15.93 20.49
N THR A 15 -23.37 -15.30 19.33
CA THR A 15 -23.32 -13.84 19.13
C THR A 15 -24.71 -13.27 18.85
N CYS A 16 -25.77 -14.05 19.10
CA CYS A 16 -27.14 -13.64 18.87
C CYS A 16 -27.67 -12.79 20.04
N ASN A 17 -27.95 -11.51 19.79
CA ASN A 17 -28.42 -10.55 20.81
C ASN A 17 -29.74 -10.97 21.48
N VAL A 18 -30.55 -11.79 20.82
CA VAL A 18 -31.79 -12.37 21.38
C VAL A 18 -31.48 -13.38 22.50
N VAL A 19 -30.34 -14.09 22.42
CA VAL A 19 -29.90 -15.03 23.46
C VAL A 19 -29.31 -14.28 24.65
N GLN A 20 -28.63 -13.16 24.39
CA GLN A 20 -27.97 -12.37 25.45
C GLN A 20 -28.96 -11.55 26.29
N ASN A 21 -30.10 -11.14 25.72
CA ASN A 21 -31.09 -10.31 26.42
C ASN A 21 -32.33 -11.08 26.93
N GLY A 22 -32.26 -12.42 26.98
CA GLY A 22 -33.40 -13.31 27.24
C GLY A 22 -33.62 -13.77 28.69
N GLN A 23 -33.33 -12.96 29.72
CA GLN A 23 -33.84 -13.21 31.07
C GLN A 23 -34.86 -12.15 31.48
N PRO A 24 -36.17 -12.47 31.52
CA PRO A 24 -37.17 -11.61 32.10
C PRO A 24 -37.15 -11.73 33.63
N ASN A 25 -37.10 -10.58 34.31
CA ASN A 25 -37.60 -10.39 35.66
C ASN A 25 -39.12 -10.57 35.64
N ASP A 26 -39.64 -11.65 36.21
CA ASP A 26 -41.06 -11.77 36.58
C ASP A 26 -41.18 -12.53 37.90
N GLN A 27 -41.54 -11.83 38.98
CA GLN A 27 -42.18 -12.43 40.15
C GLN A 27 -43.66 -12.68 39.83
N PRO A 28 -44.24 -13.79 40.31
CA PRO A 28 -45.60 -13.73 40.81
C PRO A 28 -45.71 -14.23 42.26
N ASN A 29 -46.55 -13.50 42.97
CA ASN A 29 -47.02 -13.69 44.33
C ASN A 29 -48.03 -14.85 44.36
N GLU A 30 -47.73 -16.00 44.97
CA GLU A 30 -48.70 -17.04 45.33
C GLU A 30 -48.13 -18.03 46.39
N GLN A 31 -48.80 -18.13 47.54
CA GLN A 31 -48.71 -19.25 48.50
C GLN A 31 -49.75 -20.32 48.12
N PRO A 32 -49.51 -21.63 48.29
CA PRO A 32 -49.66 -22.26 49.62
C PRO A 32 -48.76 -23.48 49.94
N ASN A 33 -48.62 -23.73 51.25
CA ASN A 33 -48.42 -25.00 51.98
C ASN A 33 -47.58 -26.15 51.36
N GLU A 34 -46.46 -26.51 52.00
CA GLU A 34 -46.36 -27.75 52.81
C GLU A 34 -44.98 -27.96 53.50
N ARG A 35 -45.03 -27.98 54.85
CA ARG A 35 -44.31 -28.84 55.81
C ARG A 35 -42.86 -29.31 55.50
N ARG A 36 -41.91 -28.84 56.34
CA ARG A 36 -40.98 -29.70 57.10
C ARG A 36 -40.36 -28.99 58.33
N ILE A 37 -40.93 -29.32 59.48
CA ILE A 37 -40.37 -29.51 60.83
C ILE A 37 -38.84 -29.28 61.02
N ARG A 38 -38.43 -28.34 61.90
CA ARG A 38 -37.76 -28.61 63.20
C ARG A 38 -37.38 -27.34 63.99
N ARG A 39 -38.08 -27.18 65.13
CA ARG A 39 -37.62 -26.82 66.50
C ARG A 39 -36.79 -25.54 66.74
N GLY A 40 -37.38 -24.62 67.53
CA GLY A 40 -36.64 -23.77 68.49
C GLY A 40 -37.18 -22.34 68.67
N LEU A 41 -38.07 -22.12 69.64
CA LEU A 41 -38.39 -20.83 70.29
C LEU A 41 -37.23 -20.40 71.25
N PRO A 42 -37.22 -19.20 71.90
CA PRO A 42 -37.90 -17.90 71.64
C PRO A 42 -37.01 -16.63 71.77
N ILE A 43 -37.53 -15.49 71.28
CA ILE A 43 -37.54 -14.10 71.83
C ILE A 43 -36.31 -13.58 72.61
N ASN A 44 -35.73 -12.45 72.17
CA ASN A 44 -35.50 -11.29 73.06
C ASN A 44 -35.27 -9.96 72.33
N ASP A 45 -35.83 -8.91 72.92
CA ASP A 45 -35.89 -7.50 72.51
C ASP A 45 -34.53 -6.77 72.54
N GLN A 46 -34.29 -5.85 71.59
CA GLN A 46 -34.06 -4.40 71.81
C GLN A 46 -33.32 -3.69 70.65
N PRO A 47 -33.54 -2.36 70.47
CA PRO A 47 -33.17 -1.60 69.28
C PRO A 47 -31.73 -1.07 69.38
N ASN A 48 -31.05 -0.94 68.25
CA ASN A 48 -29.82 -0.17 68.17
C ASN A 48 -29.87 0.73 66.94
N GLU A 49 -30.36 1.95 67.15
CA GLU A 49 -30.11 3.08 66.26
C GLU A 49 -28.64 3.49 66.43
N GLN A 50 -27.80 3.29 65.41
CA GLN A 50 -26.81 4.29 65.00
C GLN A 50 -26.47 4.09 63.51
N PRO A 51 -26.39 5.19 62.71
CA PRO A 51 -26.09 5.14 61.29
C PRO A 51 -24.57 5.05 61.10
N ASN A 52 -24.10 4.09 60.32
CA ASN A 52 -22.73 4.09 59.82
C ASN A 52 -22.78 4.44 58.33
N GLU A 53 -22.91 5.73 58.04
CA GLU A 53 -22.57 6.28 56.74
C GLU A 53 -21.04 6.22 56.60
N GLN A 54 -20.54 5.20 55.91
CA GLN A 54 -19.27 5.30 55.21
C GLN A 54 -19.58 5.46 53.71
N PRO A 55 -19.09 6.52 53.05
CA PRO A 55 -19.30 6.69 51.62
C PRO A 55 -18.47 5.64 50.89
N ASN A 56 -19.15 4.78 50.15
CA ASN A 56 -18.53 3.81 49.27
C ASN A 56 -18.11 4.53 47.98
N GLU A 57 -17.15 5.44 48.07
CA GLU A 57 -16.53 6.08 46.89
C GLU A 57 -15.28 5.29 46.50
N GLN A 58 -15.50 4.14 45.84
CA GLN A 58 -14.54 3.68 44.85
C GLN A 58 -15.06 4.15 43.48
N PRO A 59 -14.28 4.91 42.69
CA PRO A 59 -14.72 5.32 41.37
C PRO A 59 -14.73 4.08 40.48
N ASN A 60 -15.92 3.61 40.14
CA ASN A 60 -16.14 2.53 39.21
C ASN A 60 -16.15 3.06 37.76
N GLU A 61 -15.22 3.96 37.45
CA GLU A 61 -15.00 4.49 36.10
C GLU A 61 -13.77 3.79 35.50
N GLN A 62 -13.95 2.54 35.09
CA GLN A 62 -13.19 2.10 33.92
C GLN A 62 -13.85 2.76 32.71
N PRO A 63 -13.14 3.61 31.94
CA PRO A 63 -13.71 4.16 30.73
C PRO A 63 -13.86 2.98 29.76
N ASN A 64 -15.11 2.56 29.56
CA ASN A 64 -15.46 1.66 28.47
C ASN A 64 -15.62 2.51 27.20
N GLU A 65 -14.58 3.26 26.85
CA GLU A 65 -14.54 4.05 25.63
C GLU A 65 -14.12 3.11 24.50
N GLN A 66 -15.12 2.49 23.86
CA GLN A 66 -14.88 1.98 22.51
C GLN A 66 -14.59 3.19 21.61
N PRO A 67 -13.51 3.17 20.81
CA PRO A 67 -13.16 4.29 19.95
C PRO A 67 -14.35 4.64 19.06
N ASN A 68 -14.77 5.90 19.12
CA ASN A 68 -15.87 6.38 18.30
C ASN A 68 -15.41 6.50 16.82
N GLU A 69 -16.34 6.75 15.89
CA GLU A 69 -15.99 6.87 14.47
C GLU A 69 -14.97 8.00 14.20
N GLU A 70 -14.99 9.07 15.01
CA GLU A 70 -14.04 10.18 14.90
C GLU A 70 -12.62 9.77 15.33
N ASP A 71 -12.49 9.00 16.42
CA ASP A 71 -11.19 8.48 16.91
C ASP A 71 -10.55 7.54 15.87
N ASN A 72 -11.38 6.72 15.21
CA ASN A 72 -10.92 5.86 14.13
C ASN A 72 -10.42 6.68 12.94
N LEU A 73 -11.15 7.73 12.54
CA LEU A 73 -10.71 8.61 11.46
C LEU A 73 -9.39 9.32 11.82
N ILE A 74 -9.30 9.92 13.01
CA ILE A 74 -8.08 10.60 13.48
C ILE A 74 -6.88 9.64 13.46
N THR A 75 -7.07 8.41 13.94
CA THR A 75 -6.01 7.40 13.93
C THR A 75 -5.54 7.08 12.52
N ILE A 76 -6.47 6.92 11.58
CA ILE A 76 -6.14 6.70 10.16
C ILE A 76 -5.36 7.89 9.59
N LEU A 77 -5.77 9.14 9.87
CA LEU A 77 -5.06 10.34 9.42
C LEU A 77 -3.62 10.39 9.96
N LEU A 78 -3.43 10.05 11.23
CA LEU A 78 -2.10 10.06 11.85
C LEU A 78 -1.18 9.00 11.24
N VAL A 79 -1.69 7.80 11.01
CA VAL A 79 -0.92 6.71 10.36
C VAL A 79 -0.58 7.06 8.92
N GLU A 80 -1.51 7.66 8.19
CA GLU A 80 -1.31 8.15 6.82
C GLU A 80 -0.21 9.23 6.78
N SER A 81 -0.31 10.23 7.67
CA SER A 81 0.66 11.31 7.77
C SER A 81 2.06 10.81 8.13
N GLU A 82 2.18 9.82 9.03
CA GLU A 82 3.46 9.18 9.35
C GLU A 82 4.03 8.47 8.12
N LEU A 83 3.20 7.74 7.38
CA LEU A 83 3.60 7.02 6.18
C LEU A 83 4.12 7.97 5.09
N ARG A 84 3.42 9.08 4.84
CA ARG A 84 3.87 10.13 3.93
C ARG A 84 5.21 10.69 4.34
N TYR A 85 5.38 11.00 5.63
CA TYR A 85 6.65 11.50 6.15
C TYR A 85 7.80 10.52 5.88
N LEU A 86 7.58 9.22 6.05
CA LEU A 86 8.58 8.19 5.77
C LEU A 86 8.94 8.13 4.28
N ILE A 87 7.95 8.23 3.39
CA ILE A 87 8.18 8.25 1.94
C ILE A 87 8.96 9.51 1.53
N MET A 88 8.54 10.69 1.99
CA MET A 88 9.17 11.98 1.66
C MET A 88 10.66 12.01 1.99
N ASN A 89 11.01 11.44 3.14
CA ASN A 89 12.38 11.46 3.63
C ASN A 89 13.19 10.22 3.21
N ASN A 90 12.65 9.41 2.28
CA ASN A 90 13.25 8.17 1.83
C ASN A 90 13.67 7.24 3.00
N MET A 91 12.85 7.20 4.05
CA MET A 91 13.14 6.46 5.28
C MET A 91 12.50 5.07 5.30
N LEU A 92 11.75 4.69 4.26
CA LEU A 92 11.12 3.36 4.19
C LEU A 92 12.13 2.21 4.27
N ASP A 93 13.38 2.41 3.84
CA ASP A 93 14.47 1.43 3.98
C ASP A 93 14.83 1.12 5.43
N ASN A 94 14.54 2.05 6.33
CA ASN A 94 14.83 1.92 7.77
C ASN A 94 13.64 1.37 8.55
N VAL A 95 12.51 1.12 7.89
CA VAL A 95 11.29 0.61 8.51
C VAL A 95 11.34 -0.91 8.51
N ASP A 96 11.10 -1.53 9.66
CA ASP A 96 11.05 -2.98 9.74
C ASP A 96 9.83 -3.55 8.98
N ASN A 97 9.94 -4.82 8.58
CA ASN A 97 8.90 -5.49 7.81
C ASN A 97 7.56 -5.62 8.55
N ASP A 98 7.59 -5.63 9.89
CA ASP A 98 6.35 -5.76 10.68
C ASP A 98 5.56 -4.45 10.66
N LYS A 99 6.25 -3.32 10.68
CA LYS A 99 5.67 -1.98 10.52
C LYS A 99 5.18 -1.74 9.09
N ILE A 100 5.88 -2.25 8.07
CA ILE A 100 5.36 -2.26 6.69
C ILE A 100 4.03 -3.03 6.60
N LYS A 101 3.97 -4.25 7.14
CA LYS A 101 2.74 -5.06 7.17
C LYS A 101 1.62 -4.40 7.98
N PHE A 102 1.97 -3.70 9.05
CA PHE A 102 1.02 -2.89 9.79
C PHE A 102 0.37 -1.84 8.87
N TYR A 103 1.15 -1.04 8.12
CA TYR A 103 0.58 -0.08 7.17
C TYR A 103 -0.28 -0.75 6.10
N GLU A 104 0.20 -1.86 5.52
CA GLU A 104 -0.54 -2.58 4.49
C GLU A 104 -1.91 -3.04 4.98
N SER A 105 -1.96 -3.65 6.17
CA SER A 105 -3.19 -4.16 6.76
C SER A 105 -4.10 -3.06 7.30
N PHE A 106 -3.55 -2.02 7.94
CA PHE A 106 -4.30 -0.97 8.59
C PHE A 106 -4.95 -0.01 7.58
N LEU A 107 -4.21 0.37 6.53
CA LEU A 107 -4.70 1.28 5.49
C LEU A 107 -5.25 0.55 4.25
N ASN A 108 -5.19 -0.78 4.22
CA ASN A 108 -5.57 -1.61 3.06
C ASN A 108 -4.85 -1.19 1.77
N ILE A 109 -3.52 -1.08 1.87
CA ILE A 109 -2.60 -0.74 0.78
C ILE A 109 -1.52 -1.82 0.66
N LYS A 110 -0.73 -1.80 -0.41
CA LYS A 110 0.38 -2.74 -0.61
C LYS A 110 1.67 -1.98 -0.86
N TYR A 111 2.75 -2.41 -0.22
CA TYR A 111 4.08 -1.87 -0.47
C TYR A 111 4.50 -2.15 -1.92
N LYS A 112 5.11 -1.16 -2.55
CA LYS A 112 5.59 -1.20 -3.92
C LYS A 112 6.94 -0.51 -4.04
N GLU A 113 7.82 -1.15 -4.79
CA GLU A 113 9.08 -0.59 -5.24
C GLU A 113 9.08 -0.58 -6.77
N THR A 114 9.40 0.56 -7.37
CA THR A 114 9.54 0.70 -8.83
C THR A 114 10.77 1.54 -9.16
N ASN A 115 11.48 1.16 -10.22
CA ASN A 115 12.64 1.88 -10.70
C ASN A 115 12.21 2.99 -11.65
N LEU A 116 12.37 4.25 -11.24
CA LEU A 116 12.22 5.40 -12.13
C LEU A 116 13.53 5.61 -12.89
N ILE A 117 13.47 5.59 -14.22
CA ILE A 117 14.64 5.77 -15.08
C ILE A 117 14.47 7.01 -15.92
N ASN A 118 15.37 7.98 -15.75
CA ASN A 118 15.41 9.16 -16.59
C ASN A 118 16.43 8.96 -17.72
N LEU A 119 15.93 8.73 -18.93
CA LEU A 119 16.78 8.61 -20.12
C LEU A 119 17.10 9.95 -20.76
N ASN A 120 16.45 11.03 -20.31
CA ASN A 120 16.73 12.34 -20.85
C ASN A 120 18.19 12.72 -20.58
N LYS A 121 18.84 13.29 -21.59
CA LYS A 121 20.27 13.66 -21.55
C LYS A 121 20.53 14.97 -20.82
N SER A 122 19.51 15.81 -20.63
CA SER A 122 19.68 17.18 -20.14
C SER A 122 18.63 17.62 -19.13
N LYS A 123 17.45 17.00 -19.13
CA LYS A 123 16.33 17.41 -18.28
C LYS A 123 16.33 16.63 -16.96
N ARG A 124 16.22 17.39 -15.88
CA ARG A 124 15.95 16.89 -14.53
C ARG A 124 14.45 16.71 -14.38
N ILE A 125 14.04 15.75 -13.56
CA ILE A 125 12.63 15.49 -13.28
C ILE A 125 12.40 15.66 -11.78
N LYS A 126 11.52 16.57 -11.40
CA LYS A 126 11.07 16.74 -10.02
C LYS A 126 9.87 15.83 -9.79
N ILE A 127 9.93 15.09 -8.69
CA ILE A 127 8.92 14.12 -8.30
C ILE A 127 8.13 14.72 -7.14
N PHE A 128 6.83 14.84 -7.31
CA PHE A 128 5.91 15.24 -6.26
C PHE A 128 4.90 14.13 -6.00
N MET A 129 4.53 13.92 -4.75
CA MET A 129 3.41 13.09 -4.35
C MET A 129 2.16 13.96 -4.30
N MET A 130 1.07 13.50 -4.94
CA MET A 130 -0.21 14.20 -4.90
C MET A 130 -0.86 14.13 -3.52
N ASN A 131 -1.66 15.14 -3.20
CA ASN A 131 -2.55 15.07 -2.04
C ASN A 131 -3.80 14.24 -2.34
N GLY A 132 -4.42 13.73 -1.27
CA GLY A 132 -5.57 12.82 -1.39
C GLY A 132 -5.17 11.43 -1.92
N ASN A 133 -3.92 11.03 -1.68
CA ASN A 133 -3.49 9.65 -1.88
C ASN A 133 -4.11 8.82 -0.74
N ILE A 134 -4.76 7.69 -1.08
CA ILE A 134 -5.68 6.92 -0.23
C ILE A 134 -7.08 7.57 -0.14
N ASN A 135 -8.13 6.80 0.18
CA ASN A 135 -9.56 7.18 0.22
C ASN A 135 -9.94 8.29 1.24
N ILE A 136 -8.98 9.11 1.64
CA ILE A 136 -9.06 10.06 2.73
C ILE A 136 -8.76 11.44 2.16
N ASN A 137 -9.74 12.32 2.30
CA ASN A 137 -9.63 13.67 1.80
C ASN A 137 -8.94 14.55 2.85
N ASP A 138 -7.62 14.52 2.87
CA ASP A 138 -6.85 15.42 3.73
C ASP A 138 -6.83 16.82 3.15
N ASN A 139 -7.10 17.82 3.99
CA ASN A 139 -7.10 19.25 3.63
C ASN A 139 -5.69 19.79 3.30
N ILE A 140 -4.71 18.94 2.98
CA ILE A 140 -3.39 19.37 2.54
C ILE A 140 -3.55 19.92 1.12
N ILE A 141 -3.20 21.19 0.93
CA ILE A 141 -3.51 21.95 -0.29
C ILE A 141 -2.44 21.74 -1.38
N GLU A 142 -1.19 21.43 -1.00
CA GLU A 142 -0.04 21.44 -1.92
C GLU A 142 0.62 20.08 -2.11
N ASN A 143 0.92 19.72 -3.37
CA ASN A 143 1.65 18.50 -3.68
C ASN A 143 3.00 18.47 -2.96
N ILE A 144 3.36 17.29 -2.46
CA ILE A 144 4.49 17.11 -1.57
C ILE A 144 5.72 16.78 -2.40
N TYR A 145 6.80 17.56 -2.28
CA TYR A 145 8.06 17.24 -2.97
C TYR A 145 8.72 16.00 -2.37
N VAL A 146 9.05 15.03 -3.24
CA VAL A 146 9.67 13.74 -2.86
C VAL A 146 11.14 13.72 -3.24
N GLY A 147 11.50 14.25 -4.40
CA GLY A 147 12.88 14.23 -4.84
C GLY A 147 13.09 14.71 -6.28
N ILE A 148 14.34 14.64 -6.73
CA ILE A 148 14.76 14.90 -8.10
C ILE A 148 15.39 13.66 -8.69
N LEU A 149 15.07 13.38 -9.94
CA LEU A 149 15.70 12.39 -10.78
C LEU A 149 16.55 13.11 -11.83
N GLU A 150 17.87 13.02 -11.65
CA GLU A 150 18.86 13.67 -12.51
C GLU A 150 18.89 13.05 -13.92
N PRO A 151 19.40 13.75 -14.95
CA PRO A 151 19.50 13.23 -16.30
C PRO A 151 20.36 11.97 -16.30
N ARG A 152 19.96 10.96 -17.06
CA ARG A 152 20.71 9.69 -17.19
C ARG A 152 20.94 9.00 -15.84
N THR A 153 19.92 8.98 -15.00
CA THR A 153 19.95 8.29 -13.71
C THR A 153 18.76 7.36 -13.50
N LEU A 154 18.91 6.48 -12.51
CA LEU A 154 17.88 5.58 -12.00
C LEU A 154 17.68 5.89 -10.52
N CYS A 155 16.42 5.96 -10.08
CA CYS A 155 16.04 6.08 -8.68
C CYS A 155 15.00 5.02 -8.32
N LYS A 156 15.15 4.41 -7.15
CA LYS A 156 14.14 3.51 -6.59
C LYS A 156 13.07 4.32 -5.88
N LEU A 157 11.85 4.30 -6.41
CA LEU A 157 10.69 4.84 -5.73
C LEU A 157 10.06 3.74 -4.87
N ARG A 158 10.08 3.95 -3.55
CA ARG A 158 9.44 3.09 -2.57
C ARG A 158 8.20 3.78 -2.04
N THR A 159 7.07 3.10 -2.13
CA THR A 159 5.75 3.70 -1.95
C THR A 159 4.73 2.60 -1.67
N PHE A 160 3.45 2.96 -1.59
CA PHE A 160 2.35 2.04 -1.49
C PHE A 160 1.34 2.24 -2.62
N THR A 161 0.49 1.24 -2.86
CA THR A 161 -0.63 1.35 -3.79
C THR A 161 -1.64 2.42 -3.35
N GLY A 162 -2.33 3.03 -4.30
CA GLY A 162 -3.27 4.12 -4.07
C GLY A 162 -2.62 5.51 -4.05
N TYR A 163 -1.28 5.57 -4.06
CA TYR A 163 -0.54 6.83 -4.19
C TYR A 163 -0.44 7.27 -5.65
N LYS A 164 -0.50 8.58 -5.87
CA LYS A 164 -0.25 9.25 -7.14
C LYS A 164 0.95 10.17 -7.02
N TYR A 165 1.72 10.23 -8.09
CA TYR A 165 2.89 11.09 -8.23
C TYR A 165 2.77 11.96 -9.47
N LEU A 166 3.34 13.16 -9.40
CA LEU A 166 3.48 14.09 -10.50
C LEU A 166 4.96 14.26 -10.82
N LEU A 167 5.28 14.14 -12.10
CA LEU A 167 6.61 14.33 -12.64
C LEU A 167 6.65 15.62 -13.45
N PHE A 168 7.47 16.56 -13.01
CA PHE A 168 7.71 17.82 -13.72
C PHE A 168 9.13 17.83 -14.27
N ASP A 169 9.31 18.10 -15.56
CA ASP A 169 10.62 18.55 -16.03
C ASP A 169 10.81 20.04 -15.71
N ASP A 170 12.02 20.55 -15.90
CA ASP A 170 12.34 21.96 -15.62
C ASP A 170 11.65 22.97 -16.55
N TYR A 171 10.92 22.53 -17.59
CA TYR A 171 10.41 23.39 -18.66
C TYR A 171 8.92 23.20 -19.02
N SER A 172 8.26 22.17 -18.46
CA SER A 172 6.88 21.80 -18.74
C SER A 172 5.98 22.21 -17.58
N ASP A 173 4.96 22.97 -17.91
CA ASP A 173 3.88 23.32 -16.97
C ASP A 173 2.91 22.15 -16.74
N ILE A 174 2.95 21.13 -17.61
CA ILE A 174 2.07 19.97 -17.54
C ILE A 174 2.86 18.78 -16.98
N PRO A 175 2.51 18.27 -15.78
CA PRO A 175 3.15 17.10 -15.23
C PRO A 175 2.67 15.81 -15.91
N ASP A 176 3.53 14.81 -15.90
CA ASP A 176 3.09 13.43 -16.09
C ASP A 176 2.67 12.85 -14.73
N GLU A 177 1.46 12.32 -14.67
CA GLU A 177 0.94 11.63 -13.50
C GLU A 177 1.44 10.19 -13.47
N ILE A 178 1.69 9.60 -12.32
CA ILE A 178 1.93 8.15 -12.12
C ILE A 178 0.97 7.69 -11.05
N PHE A 179 0.16 6.67 -11.32
CA PHE A 179 -0.67 6.01 -10.32
C PHE A 179 -0.05 4.69 -9.90
N ILE A 180 0.16 4.50 -8.61
CA ILE A 180 0.68 3.26 -8.05
C ILE A 180 -0.47 2.30 -7.81
N ASP A 181 -0.57 1.28 -8.66
CA ASP A 181 -1.50 0.18 -8.49
C ASP A 181 -0.78 -1.16 -8.35
N GLU A 182 -1.54 -2.25 -8.25
CA GLU A 182 -0.98 -3.59 -8.12
C GLU A 182 -0.26 -4.07 -9.38
N ASN A 183 -0.67 -3.56 -10.55
CA ASN A 183 -0.18 -3.96 -11.88
C ASN A 183 0.98 -3.06 -12.36
N LEU A 184 1.37 -2.06 -11.58
CA LEU A 184 2.46 -1.17 -11.91
C LEU A 184 3.72 -1.97 -12.22
N GLU A 185 4.33 -1.65 -13.36
CA GLU A 185 5.59 -2.24 -13.76
C GLU A 185 6.67 -1.93 -12.70
N ASP A 186 7.59 -2.88 -12.50
CA ASP A 186 8.75 -2.71 -11.61
C ASP A 186 9.71 -1.61 -12.08
N LYS A 187 9.41 -1.00 -13.25
CA LYS A 187 10.22 0.00 -13.92
C LYS A 187 9.35 0.98 -14.69
N ILE A 188 9.67 2.27 -14.58
CA ILE A 188 9.06 3.35 -15.33
C ILE A 188 10.15 4.12 -16.03
N VAL A 189 10.12 4.11 -17.37
CA VAL A 189 11.11 4.80 -18.20
C VAL A 189 10.56 6.14 -18.64
N ILE A 190 11.26 7.21 -18.27
CA ILE A 190 10.92 8.59 -18.60
C ILE A 190 11.89 9.07 -19.66
N ASN A 191 11.35 9.38 -20.84
CA ASN A 191 12.16 9.57 -22.03
C ASN A 191 12.00 10.96 -22.64
N ASN A 192 10.76 11.45 -22.81
CA ASN A 192 10.49 12.82 -23.22
C ASN A 192 9.11 13.23 -22.67
N ILE A 193 9.08 14.25 -21.82
CA ILE A 193 7.83 14.93 -21.48
C ILE A 193 7.44 15.74 -22.73
N LYS A 194 6.58 15.12 -23.55
CA LYS A 194 5.78 15.64 -24.67
C LYS A 194 6.44 16.69 -25.58
N ASP A 195 6.79 16.28 -26.81
CA ASP A 195 6.69 17.20 -27.95
C ASP A 195 5.21 17.59 -28.11
N GLU A 196 4.94 18.87 -28.36
CA GLU A 196 3.68 19.61 -28.20
C GLU A 196 2.42 19.11 -28.97
N ASN A 197 2.35 17.87 -29.47
CA ASN A 197 1.31 17.43 -30.41
C ASN A 197 0.60 16.09 -30.09
N LEU A 198 0.63 15.57 -28.86
CA LEU A 198 -0.18 14.38 -28.51
C LEU A 198 -1.19 14.64 -27.40
N GLU A 199 -2.46 14.47 -27.77
CA GLU A 199 -3.59 14.43 -26.86
C GLU A 199 -3.44 13.31 -25.81
N ILE A 200 -3.80 13.71 -24.59
CA ILE A 200 -3.96 12.97 -23.34
C ILE A 200 -4.20 11.46 -23.49
N SER A 201 -3.39 10.66 -22.79
CA SER A 201 -3.82 9.37 -22.23
C SER A 201 -2.71 8.78 -21.37
N VAL A 202 -2.89 8.80 -20.04
CA VAL A 202 -2.41 7.83 -19.02
C VAL A 202 -0.90 7.51 -19.03
N PRO A 203 -0.21 7.51 -17.88
CA PRO A 203 1.17 6.99 -17.78
C PRO A 203 1.21 5.47 -17.97
N SER A 204 1.01 5.04 -19.21
CA SER A 204 1.57 3.78 -19.64
C SER A 204 3.01 4.07 -20.07
N SER A 205 3.89 3.17 -19.68
CA SER A 205 5.32 3.01 -19.95
C SER A 205 5.79 3.18 -21.42
N LYS A 206 5.07 3.87 -22.31
CA LYS A 206 5.12 3.60 -23.76
C LYS A 206 5.55 4.71 -24.71
N ASN A 207 5.65 5.97 -24.32
CA ASN A 207 6.10 6.99 -25.28
C ASN A 207 7.62 7.17 -25.20
N LEU A 208 8.36 6.10 -25.54
CA LEU A 208 9.78 6.23 -25.83
C LEU A 208 9.93 7.15 -27.06
N SER A 209 10.93 8.03 -27.05
CA SER A 209 11.41 8.69 -28.26
C SER A 209 11.73 7.64 -29.34
N ASN A 210 11.50 7.96 -30.62
CA ASN A 210 11.88 7.09 -31.74
C ASN A 210 13.35 6.61 -31.67
N GLU A 211 14.26 7.46 -31.20
CA GLU A 211 15.69 7.11 -31.01
C GLU A 211 15.86 5.96 -30.01
N ASN A 212 15.34 6.11 -28.80
CA ASN A 212 15.43 5.08 -27.76
C ASN A 212 14.59 3.84 -28.08
N GLU A 213 13.44 3.96 -28.74
CA GLU A 213 12.68 2.79 -29.21
C GLU A 213 13.51 1.96 -30.21
N SER A 214 14.17 2.64 -31.15
CA SER A 214 15.07 2.01 -32.12
C SER A 214 16.28 1.39 -31.42
N LEU A 215 16.90 2.13 -30.48
CA LEU A 215 18.02 1.64 -29.69
C LEU A 215 17.64 0.37 -28.91
N PHE A 216 16.52 0.38 -28.20
CA PHE A 216 16.08 -0.75 -27.38
C PHE A 216 15.77 -1.97 -28.24
N SER A 217 15.17 -1.77 -29.40
CA SER A 217 14.92 -2.85 -30.37
C SER A 217 16.23 -3.47 -30.86
N ILE A 218 17.23 -2.64 -31.20
CA ILE A 218 18.56 -3.11 -31.63
C ILE A 218 19.26 -3.86 -30.50
N LEU A 219 19.24 -3.32 -29.27
CA LEU A 219 19.87 -3.94 -28.11
C LEU A 219 19.23 -5.30 -27.78
N LYS A 220 17.90 -5.38 -27.79
CA LYS A 220 17.16 -6.62 -27.54
C LYS A 220 17.44 -7.67 -28.60
N LEU A 221 17.41 -7.28 -29.87
CA LEU A 221 17.73 -8.19 -30.98
C LEU A 221 19.17 -8.70 -30.85
N ASN A 222 20.12 -7.80 -30.60
CA ASN A 222 21.52 -8.18 -30.42
C ASN A 222 21.70 -9.16 -29.25
N TYR A 223 21.05 -8.90 -28.12
CA TYR A 223 21.09 -9.81 -26.97
C TYR A 223 20.56 -11.19 -27.35
N LEU A 224 19.41 -11.29 -28.03
CA LEU A 224 18.84 -12.57 -28.47
C LEU A 224 19.79 -13.34 -29.39
N ILE A 225 20.43 -12.65 -30.34
CA ILE A 225 21.41 -13.28 -31.23
C ILE A 225 22.62 -13.79 -30.45
N GLN A 226 23.13 -13.02 -29.48
CA GLN A 226 24.21 -13.48 -28.61
C GLN A 226 23.82 -14.71 -27.80
N GLN A 227 22.56 -14.80 -27.33
CA GLN A 227 22.04 -15.99 -26.65
C GLN A 227 21.97 -17.20 -27.59
N MET A 228 21.53 -17.02 -28.85
CA MET A 228 21.55 -18.09 -29.85
C MET A 228 22.98 -18.59 -30.12
N ILE A 229 23.93 -17.68 -30.26
CA ILE A 229 25.35 -18.02 -30.42
C ILE A 229 25.84 -18.83 -29.22
N ARG A 230 25.52 -18.39 -27.99
CA ARG A 230 25.86 -19.11 -26.74
C ARG A 230 25.27 -20.52 -26.71
N LEU A 231 24.08 -20.72 -27.28
CA LEU A 231 23.41 -22.02 -27.39
C LEU A 231 23.96 -22.90 -28.54
N GLY A 232 24.97 -22.43 -29.27
CA GLY A 232 25.65 -23.21 -30.31
C GLY A 232 25.18 -22.94 -31.74
N ALA A 233 24.39 -21.89 -31.99
CA ALA A 233 23.89 -21.58 -33.34
C ALA A 233 24.99 -21.32 -34.39
N MET A 234 26.21 -20.97 -33.96
CA MET A 234 27.37 -20.84 -34.86
C MET A 234 27.84 -22.16 -35.46
N ASN A 235 27.48 -23.29 -34.85
CA ASN A 235 27.84 -24.62 -35.33
C ASN A 235 26.76 -25.24 -36.24
N ASP A 236 25.68 -24.51 -36.50
CA ASP A 236 24.59 -24.92 -37.38
C ASP A 236 24.66 -24.12 -38.68
N ASP A 237 24.92 -24.83 -39.78
CA ASP A 237 25.07 -24.25 -41.11
C ASP A 237 23.85 -23.43 -41.54
N ASN A 238 22.65 -23.75 -41.02
CA ASN A 238 21.41 -23.05 -41.37
C ASN A 238 21.35 -21.62 -40.82
N TYR A 239 22.03 -21.34 -39.70
CA TYR A 239 22.03 -20.01 -39.07
C TYR A 239 23.28 -19.20 -39.41
N SER A 240 24.32 -19.84 -39.97
CA SER A 240 25.62 -19.23 -40.25
C SER A 240 25.51 -17.90 -41.01
N CYS A 241 24.70 -17.85 -42.07
CA CYS A 241 24.51 -16.64 -42.89
C CYS A 241 23.78 -15.51 -42.15
N ILE A 242 22.81 -15.83 -41.29
CA ILE A 242 22.06 -14.85 -40.48
C ILE A 242 23.00 -14.24 -39.43
N LEU A 243 23.80 -15.09 -38.78
CA LEU A 243 24.74 -14.66 -37.76
C LEU A 243 25.90 -13.85 -38.33
N ASP A 244 26.32 -14.14 -39.56
CA ASP A 244 27.35 -13.37 -40.27
C ASP A 244 26.85 -11.96 -40.59
N LEU A 245 25.65 -11.84 -41.16
CA LEU A 245 25.01 -10.53 -41.40
C LEU A 245 24.81 -9.73 -40.12
N HIS A 246 24.46 -10.39 -39.00
CA HIS A 246 24.30 -9.70 -37.71
C HIS A 246 25.62 -9.11 -37.19
N LYS A 247 26.77 -9.78 -37.42
CA LYS A 247 28.08 -9.26 -37.00
C LYS A 247 28.47 -7.96 -37.71
N ASP A 248 27.95 -7.74 -38.90
CA ASP A 248 28.19 -6.51 -39.66
C ASP A 248 27.37 -5.31 -39.13
N ILE A 249 26.35 -5.57 -38.30
CA ILE A 249 25.52 -4.52 -37.73
C ILE A 249 26.32 -3.78 -36.65
N LYS A 250 26.56 -2.49 -36.88
CA LYS A 250 27.14 -1.59 -35.89
C LYS A 250 26.10 -1.21 -34.85
N ILE A 251 26.25 -1.72 -33.64
CA ILE A 251 25.40 -1.36 -32.51
C ILE A 251 25.73 0.08 -32.09
N PRO A 252 24.72 0.97 -31.93
CA PRO A 252 24.94 2.30 -31.42
C PRO A 252 25.58 2.29 -30.03
N ASN A 253 26.29 3.37 -29.69
CA ASN A 253 26.85 3.53 -28.36
C ASN A 253 25.72 3.55 -27.30
N HIS A 254 25.90 2.79 -26.23
CA HIS A 254 24.94 2.61 -25.15
C HIS A 254 25.67 2.32 -23.85
N ASN A 255 24.97 2.46 -22.72
CA ASN A 255 25.52 2.15 -21.40
C ASN A 255 24.59 1.20 -20.62
N ASP A 256 24.97 0.83 -19.39
CA ASP A 256 24.18 -0.05 -18.54
C ASP A 256 22.80 0.50 -18.20
N LEU A 257 22.61 1.83 -18.18
CA LEU A 257 21.29 2.43 -17.98
C LEU A 257 20.37 2.18 -19.18
N ASP A 258 20.92 2.20 -20.40
CA ASP A 258 20.15 1.88 -21.61
C ASP A 258 19.79 0.40 -21.65
N LEU A 259 20.70 -0.48 -21.23
CA LEU A 259 20.42 -1.92 -21.06
C LEU A 259 19.35 -2.14 -20.01
N GLU A 260 19.47 -1.49 -18.85
CA GLU A 260 18.50 -1.56 -17.76
C GLU A 260 17.13 -1.08 -18.23
N ALA A 261 17.04 0.08 -18.89
CA ALA A 261 15.78 0.59 -19.43
C ALA A 261 15.20 -0.29 -20.54
N ALA A 262 16.04 -0.96 -21.33
CA ALA A 262 15.61 -1.97 -22.30
C ALA A 262 15.19 -3.29 -21.65
N GLY A 263 15.40 -3.49 -20.35
CA GLY A 263 15.11 -4.74 -19.65
C GLY A 263 16.10 -5.86 -19.98
N LEU A 264 17.35 -5.50 -20.25
CA LEU A 264 18.44 -6.41 -20.58
C LEU A 264 19.42 -6.56 -19.41
N PRO A 265 20.04 -7.74 -19.24
CA PRO A 265 21.09 -7.91 -18.25
C PRO A 265 22.24 -6.95 -18.49
N ASN A 266 22.74 -6.38 -17.40
CA ASN A 266 23.81 -5.40 -17.33
C ASN A 266 24.63 -5.59 -16.05
N GLU A 267 25.84 -5.02 -16.02
CA GLU A 267 26.81 -5.24 -14.95
C GLU A 267 26.44 -4.49 -13.66
N ILE A 268 25.79 -3.33 -13.77
CA ILE A 268 25.59 -2.41 -12.62
C ILE A 268 24.33 -2.73 -11.82
N PHE A 269 23.23 -3.06 -12.49
CA PHE A 269 21.89 -3.11 -11.89
C PHE A 269 21.33 -4.54 -11.74
N THR A 270 21.68 -5.47 -12.63
CA THR A 270 21.06 -6.82 -12.64
C THR A 270 21.99 -7.99 -12.32
N ASN A 271 23.31 -7.87 -12.48
CA ASN A 271 24.24 -8.99 -12.36
C ASN A 271 25.01 -9.07 -11.01
N ASN A 272 24.38 -8.66 -9.90
CA ASN A 272 24.92 -8.90 -8.55
C ASN A 272 24.37 -10.18 -7.93
#